data_AF-A0A7X7ZWE7-F1
#
_entry.id   AF-A0A7X7ZWE7-F1
#
_cell.length_a   1.000
_cell.length_b   1.000
_cell.length_c   1.000
_cell.angle_alpha   90.00
_cell.angle_beta   90.00
_cell.angle_gamma   90.00
#
_symmetry.space_group_name_H-M   'P 1'
#
loop_
_entity.id
_entity.type
_entity.pdbx_description
1 polymer ?
#
loop_
_entity_poly.entity_id
_entity_poly.type
_entity_poly.pdbx_seq_one_letter_code
_entity_poly.pdbx_strand_id
1 'polypeptide(L)' 'MRDSDVKDKVLKALAEKKMCYIATAGENNVDNAVVAYYADGFDLYFGSFSDTLKCRNLRANSKRET' A
#
# COMPACT_ATOMS: atom_id res chain seq x y z
N MET A 1 -22.36 -12.30 -5.89
CA MET A 1 -21.23 -12.78 -5.06
C MET A 1 -21.42 -12.15 -3.70
N ARG A 2 -21.38 -12.91 -2.59
CA ARG A 2 -21.61 -12.31 -1.26
C ARG A 2 -20.35 -11.54 -0.86
N ASP A 3 -20.49 -10.46 -0.11
CA ASP A 3 -19.36 -9.61 0.33
C ASP A 3 -18.28 -10.40 1.10
N SER A 4 -18.68 -11.45 1.83
CA SER A 4 -17.78 -12.39 2.50
C SER A 4 -16.81 -13.06 1.51
N ASP A 5 -17.31 -13.44 0.33
CA ASP A 5 -16.54 -14.18 -0.67
C ASP A 5 -15.45 -13.29 -1.31
N VAL A 6 -15.65 -11.96 -1.34
CA VAL A 6 -14.64 -11.00 -1.83
C VAL A 6 -13.53 -10.83 -0.79
N LYS A 7 -13.91 -10.61 0.48
CA LYS A 7 -12.95 -10.39 1.57
C LYS A 7 -12.00 -11.57 1.72
N ASP A 8 -12.52 -12.80 1.67
CA ASP A 8 -11.71 -14.02 1.78
C ASP A 8 -10.71 -14.16 0.62
N LYS A 9 -11.13 -13.80 -0.60
CA LYS A 9 -10.23 -13.79 -1.76
C LYS A 9 -9.12 -12.75 -1.63
N VAL A 10 -9.44 -11.56 -1.11
CA VAL A 10 -8.44 -10.51 -0.88
C VAL A 10 -7.46 -10.94 0.20
N LEU A 11 -7.92 -11.42 1.36
CA LEU A 11 -7.05 -11.91 2.44
C LEU A 11 -6.14 -13.04 1.96
N LYS A 12 -6.67 -13.98 1.17
CA LYS A 12 -5.88 -15.05 0.56
C LYS A 12 -4.79 -14.48 -0.37
N ALA A 13 -5.14 -13.51 -1.22
CA ALA A 13 -4.18 -12.88 -2.12
C ALA A 13 -3.07 -12.12 -1.35
N LEU A 14 -3.43 -11.42 -0.28
CA LEU A 14 -2.47 -10.72 0.59
C LEU A 14 -1.54 -11.70 1.33
N ALA A 15 -2.04 -12.88 1.72
CA ALA A 15 -1.22 -13.90 2.37
C ALA A 15 -0.20 -14.55 1.40
N GLU A 16 -0.61 -14.80 0.16
CA GLU A 16 0.21 -15.48 -0.88
C GLU A 16 1.26 -14.55 -1.51
N LYS A 17 0.94 -13.27 -1.71
CA LYS A 17 1.86 -12.29 -2.29
C LYS A 17 2.76 -11.68 -1.21
N LYS A 18 3.97 -11.28 -1.58
CA LYS A 18 4.94 -10.60 -0.68
C LYS A 18 5.44 -9.26 -1.22
N MET A 19 5.04 -8.92 -2.43
CA MET A 19 5.41 -7.70 -3.14
C MET A 19 4.15 -7.06 -3.71
N CYS A 20 4.04 -5.75 -3.62
CA CYS A 20 2.98 -4.98 -4.28
C CYS A 20 3.54 -3.71 -4.90
N TYR A 21 2.77 -3.11 -5.80
CA TYR A 21 3.03 -1.76 -6.30
C TYR A 21 2.25 -0.77 -5.45
N ILE A 22 2.92 0.22 -4.89
CA ILE A 22 2.28 1.38 -4.27
C ILE A 22 2.32 2.54 -5.25
N ALA A 23 1.16 3.17 -5.45
CA ALA A 23 1.05 4.43 -6.16
C ALA A 23 0.92 5.56 -5.14
N THR A 24 1.77 6.57 -5.26
CA THR A 24 1.76 7.75 -4.38
C THR A 24 1.70 9.01 -5.24
N ALA A 25 0.98 10.02 -4.77
CA ALA A 25 0.89 11.31 -5.44
C ALA A 25 1.56 12.37 -4.57
N GLY A 26 2.44 13.16 -5.14
CA GLY A 26 2.90 14.44 -4.60
C GLY A 26 1.96 15.56 -5.06
N GLU A 27 2.39 16.80 -4.87
CA GLU A 27 1.61 17.98 -5.25
C GLU A 27 1.41 18.08 -6.77
N ASN A 28 2.45 17.74 -7.55
CA ASN A 28 2.46 17.92 -9.01
C ASN A 28 2.93 16.68 -9.79
N ASN A 29 3.09 15.55 -9.11
CA ASN A 29 3.65 14.33 -9.69
C ASN A 29 3.02 13.07 -9.09
N VAL A 30 3.07 11.99 -9.85
CA VAL A 30 2.76 10.64 -9.39
C VAL A 30 4.02 9.78 -9.41
N ASP A 31 4.14 8.88 -8.45
CA ASP A 31 5.22 7.90 -8.35
C ASP A 31 4.62 6.51 -8.11
N ASN A 32 5.21 5.49 -8.72
CA ASN A 32 4.88 4.10 -8.45
C ASN A 32 6.15 3.33 -8.08
N ALA A 33 6.07 2.54 -7.02
CA ALA A 33 7.21 1.76 -6.54
C ALA A 33 6.77 0.35 -6.16
N VAL A 34 7.63 -0.63 -6.43
CA VAL A 34 7.49 -1.97 -5.87
C VAL A 34 8.01 -1.95 -4.44
N VAL A 35 7.24 -2.52 -3.51
CA VAL A 35 7.63 -2.71 -2.11
C VAL A 35 7.39 -4.15 -1.68
N ALA A 36 8.28 -4.65 -0.82
CA ALA A 36 7.99 -5.82 -0.01
C ALA A 36 7.08 -5.40 1.15
N TYR A 37 6.06 -6.20 1.46
CA TYR A 37 5.13 -5.89 2.53
C TYR A 37 4.91 -7.07 3.47
N TYR A 38 4.52 -6.75 4.70
CA TYR A 38 3.89 -7.63 5.67
C TYR A 38 2.41 -7.28 5.76
N ALA A 39 1.53 -8.29 5.82
CA ALA A 39 0.09 -8.11 5.93
C ALA A 39 -0.42 -8.67 7.26
N ASP A 40 -1.23 -7.87 7.96
CA ASP A 40 -2.01 -8.27 9.12
C ASP A 40 -3.49 -8.00 8.82
N GLY A 41 -4.20 -9.05 8.38
CA GLY A 41 -5.54 -8.89 7.81
C GLY A 41 -5.53 -7.99 6.56
N PHE A 42 -6.15 -6.82 6.67
CA PHE A 42 -6.19 -5.81 5.60
C PHE A 42 -5.15 -4.69 5.78
N ASP A 43 -4.43 -4.68 6.89
CA ASP A 43 -3.37 -3.71 7.15
C ASP A 43 -2.06 -4.15 6.49
N LEU A 44 -1.45 -3.24 5.72
CA LEU A 44 -0.21 -3.49 4.99
C LEU A 44 0.92 -2.62 5.53
N TYR A 45 2.03 -3.26 5.88
CA TYR A 45 3.23 -2.63 6.42
C TYR A 45 4.38 -2.84 5.46
N PHE A 46 5.13 -1.79 5.12
CA PHE A 46 6.31 -1.88 4.28
C PHE A 46 7.42 -0.95 4.75
N GLY A 47 8.67 -1.36 4.51
CA GLY A 47 9.85 -0.54 4.77
C GLY A 47 10.24 0.30 3.56
N SER A 48 10.80 1.49 3.78
CA SER A 48 11.43 2.28 2.72
C SER A 48 12.46 3.25 3.28
N PHE A 49 13.42 3.66 2.43
CA PHE A 49 14.32 4.75 2.76
C PHE A 49 13.55 6.08 2.78
N SER A 50 13.81 6.90 3.78
CA SER A 50 13.07 8.13 4.05
C SER A 50 13.22 9.19 2.96
N ASP A 51 14.28 9.12 2.16
CA ASP A 51 14.62 10.05 1.09
C ASP A 51 13.98 9.70 -0.25
N THR A 52 13.31 8.54 -0.36
CA THR A 52 12.63 8.09 -1.58
C THR A 52 11.44 8.98 -1.93
N LEU A 53 11.14 9.09 -3.24
CA LEU A 53 10.04 9.92 -3.75
C LEU A 53 8.68 9.52 -3.15
N LYS A 54 8.35 8.22 -3.12
CA LYS A 54 7.20 7.67 -2.37
C LYS A 54 7.07 8.17 -0.91
N CYS A 55 8.16 8.22 -0.14
CA CYS A 55 8.12 8.70 1.24
C CYS A 55 7.89 10.21 1.31
N ARG A 56 8.46 10.98 0.38
CA ARG A 56 8.18 12.42 0.26
C ARG A 56 6.70 12.67 -0.10
N ASN A 57 6.18 11.92 -1.07
CA ASN A 57 4.78 11.99 -1.49
C ASN A 57 3.82 11.64 -0.33
N LEU A 58 4.08 10.56 0.41
CA LEU A 58 3.28 10.16 1.56
C LEU A 58 3.30 11.19 2.70
N ARG A 59 4.40 11.92 2.88
CA ARG A 59 4.47 13.01 3.89
C ARG A 59 3.67 14.24 3.47
N ALA A 60 3.69 14.58 2.18
CA ALA A 60 2.96 15.72 1.65
C ALA A 60 1.44 15.46 1.59
N ASN A 61 1.06 14.24 1.24
CA ASN A 61 -0.32 13.82 0.99
C ASN A 61 -0.73 12.63 1.86
N SER A 62 -0.36 12.61 3.15
CA SER A 62 -0.92 11.60 4.05
C SER A 62 -2.42 11.86 4.12
N LYS A 63 -3.22 11.12 3.36
CA LYS A 63 -4.66 11.01 3.58
C LYS A 63 -4.82 10.28 4.91
N ARG A 64 -4.62 11.02 6.01
CA ARG A 64 -5.06 10.59 7.34
C ARG A 64 -6.57 10.65 7.27
N GLU A 65 -7.24 9.52 7.43
CA GLU A 65 -8.64 9.54 7.83
C GLU A 65 -8.67 10.23 9.20
N THR A 66 -9.16 11.47 9.23
CA THR A 66 -9.56 12.20 10.44
C THR A 66 -11.00 11.85 10.80
#